data_AF-A0A9E8N3Z7-F1
#
_entry.id   AF-A0A9E8N3Z7-F1
#
_cell.length_a   1.000
_cell.length_b   1.000
_cell.length_c   1.000
_cell.angle_alpha   90.00
_cell.angle_beta   90.00
_cell.angle_gamma   90.00
#
_symmetry.space_group_name_H-M   'P 1'
#
loop_
_entity.id
_entity.type
_entity.pdbx_description
1 polymer ?
#
loop_
_entity_poly.entity_id
_entity_poly.type
_entity_poly.pdbx_seq_one_letter_code
_entity_poly.pdbx_strand_id
1 'polypeptide(L)'
;MGLIATMAALVLGLLTASAKTSFDQANSGIQQSASNLIQLDHILARYGPETKAIRDRLRRLVAIRINQLWPEECSPSEKLETPEEKVGVEGVVAEGKEGEIIEDAIRKLSPQNEAQREFQSRALQFMRDLAGTRWLLFVEALNPMPKPFIVVLVFWLCLLFAGFGLYAPRNATVSVSFLLCAVAVSSAIFLIMEMNQAFEGLIKVSSGPLRYALLRLGQ
;
A
#
# COMPACT_ATOMS: atom_id res chain seq x y z
N MET A 1 -32.90 17.72 -13.24
CA MET A 1 -32.66 16.56 -12.35
C MET A 1 -31.94 15.41 -13.06
N GLY A 2 -32.42 14.91 -14.22
CA GLY A 2 -31.79 13.78 -14.92
C GLY A 2 -30.30 13.95 -15.23
N LEU A 3 -29.87 15.12 -15.71
CA LEU A 3 -28.45 15.40 -16.01
C LEU A 3 -27.54 15.37 -14.77
N ILE A 4 -28.01 15.91 -13.64
CA ILE A 4 -27.24 15.90 -12.37
C ILE A 4 -27.13 14.46 -11.86
N ALA A 5 -28.19 13.66 -12.01
CA ALA A 5 -28.19 12.25 -11.62
C ALA A 5 -27.22 11.41 -12.46
N THR A 6 -27.21 11.58 -13.79
CA THR A 6 -26.27 10.86 -14.66
C THR A 6 -24.83 11.29 -14.42
N MET A 7 -24.60 12.59 -14.19
CA MET A 7 -23.27 13.10 -13.87
C MET A 7 -22.77 12.59 -12.52
N ALA A 8 -23.60 12.57 -11.47
CA ALA A 8 -23.24 12.01 -10.17
C ALA A 8 -22.94 10.50 -10.26
N ALA A 9 -23.72 9.74 -11.03
CA ALA A 9 -23.48 8.32 -11.23
C ALA A 9 -22.15 8.05 -11.95
N LEU A 10 -21.83 8.81 -13.00
CA LEU A 10 -20.56 8.71 -13.72
C LEU A 10 -19.38 9.06 -12.82
N VAL A 11 -19.49 10.14 -12.04
CA VAL A 11 -18.43 10.58 -11.12
C VAL A 11 -18.18 9.53 -10.04
N LEU A 12 -19.24 8.98 -9.42
CA LEU A 12 -19.12 7.92 -8.43
C LEU A 12 -18.47 6.66 -9.03
N GLY A 13 -18.84 6.28 -10.26
CA GLY A 13 -18.24 5.16 -10.97
C GLY A 13 -16.74 5.36 -11.25
N LEU A 14 -16.35 6.55 -11.70
CA LEU A 14 -14.95 6.91 -11.94
C LEU A 14 -14.12 6.90 -10.65
N LEU A 15 -14.67 7.41 -9.55
CA LEU A 15 -13.98 7.38 -8.25
C LEU A 15 -13.83 5.96 -7.73
N THR A 16 -14.86 5.13 -7.87
CA THR A 16 -14.77 3.72 -7.50
C THR A 16 -13.67 3.00 -8.29
N ALA A 17 -13.62 3.22 -9.61
CA ALA A 17 -12.61 2.63 -10.48
C ALA A 17 -11.20 3.12 -10.18
N SER A 18 -11.02 4.41 -9.87
CA SER A 18 -9.72 4.96 -9.54
C SER A 18 -9.23 4.53 -8.15
N ALA A 19 -10.10 4.49 -7.13
CA ALA A 19 -9.75 3.97 -5.82
C ALA A 19 -9.37 2.48 -5.90
N LYS A 20 -10.10 1.70 -6.70
CA LYS A 20 -9.74 0.31 -6.99
C LYS A 20 -8.39 0.18 -7.67
N THR A 21 -8.13 0.97 -8.70
CA THR A 21 -6.84 0.95 -9.40
C THR A 21 -5.68 1.25 -8.46
N SER A 22 -5.81 2.26 -7.60
CA SER A 22 -4.78 2.61 -6.61
C SER A 22 -4.54 1.47 -5.61
N PHE A 23 -5.61 0.86 -5.09
CA PHE A 23 -5.50 -0.30 -4.21
C PHE A 23 -4.81 -1.50 -4.89
N ASP A 24 -5.20 -1.83 -6.12
CA ASP A 24 -4.62 -2.93 -6.88
C ASP A 24 -3.14 -2.68 -7.20
N GLN A 25 -2.75 -1.43 -7.46
CA GLN A 25 -1.35 -1.02 -7.63
C GLN A 25 -0.55 -1.18 -6.35
N ALA A 26 -1.09 -0.73 -5.21
CA ALA A 26 -0.45 -0.90 -3.91
C ALA A 26 -0.22 -2.39 -3.60
N ASN A 27 -1.24 -3.23 -3.80
CA ASN A 27 -1.16 -4.67 -3.62
C ASN A 27 -0.12 -5.31 -4.56
N SER A 28 -0.09 -4.92 -5.84
CA SER A 28 0.88 -5.41 -6.82
C SER A 28 2.31 -5.01 -6.44
N GLY A 29 2.52 -3.78 -5.95
CA GLY A 29 3.83 -3.30 -5.48
C GLY A 29 4.35 -4.08 -4.26
N ILE A 30 3.47 -4.47 -3.33
CA ILE A 30 3.83 -5.34 -2.19
C ILE A 30 4.21 -6.75 -2.67
N GLN A 31 3.45 -7.33 -3.61
CA GLN A 31 3.78 -8.64 -4.19
C GLN A 31 5.12 -8.62 -4.94
N GLN A 32 5.37 -7.56 -5.73
CA GLN A 32 6.62 -7.38 -6.46
C GLN A 32 7.80 -7.23 -5.49
N SER A 33 7.63 -6.47 -4.41
CA SER A 33 8.65 -6.30 -3.38
C SER A 33 8.99 -7.62 -2.71
N ALA A 34 7.98 -8.42 -2.34
CA ALA A 34 8.19 -9.76 -1.77
C ALA A 34 8.96 -10.69 -2.73
N SER A 35 8.61 -10.68 -4.02
CA SER A 35 9.31 -11.47 -5.04
C SER A 35 10.77 -11.04 -5.20
N ASN A 36 11.04 -9.74 -5.31
CA ASN A 36 12.38 -9.20 -5.44
C ASN A 36 13.25 -9.48 -4.20
N LEU A 37 12.66 -9.44 -2.99
CA LEU A 37 13.35 -9.80 -1.75
C LEU A 37 13.79 -11.27 -1.74
N ILE A 38 12.93 -12.19 -2.15
CA ILE A 38 13.27 -13.62 -2.24
C ILE A 38 14.38 -13.86 -3.26
N GLN A 39 14.30 -13.22 -4.43
CA GLN A 39 15.32 -13.35 -5.47
C GLN A 39 16.67 -12.77 -5.03
N LEU A 40 16.66 -11.61 -4.37
CA LEU A 40 17.85 -11.00 -3.78
C LEU A 40 18.51 -11.93 -2.76
N ASP A 41 17.74 -12.48 -1.82
CA ASP A 41 18.25 -13.41 -0.81
C ASP A 41 18.84 -14.68 -1.42
N HIS A 42 18.19 -15.24 -2.43
CA HIS A 42 18.69 -16.42 -3.13
C HIS A 42 20.03 -16.16 -3.83
N ILE A 43 20.20 -15.00 -4.47
CA ILE A 43 21.47 -14.63 -5.13
C ILE A 43 22.55 -14.35 -4.09
N LEU A 44 22.22 -13.67 -2.99
CA LEU A 44 23.16 -13.46 -1.88
C LEU A 44 23.59 -14.79 -1.27
N ALA A 45 22.67 -15.73 -1.07
CA ALA A 45 22.98 -17.08 -0.58
C ALA A 45 23.95 -17.82 -1.51
N ARG A 46 23.75 -17.70 -2.84
CA ARG A 46 24.60 -18.33 -3.86
C ARG A 46 25.97 -17.66 -4.01
N TYR A 47 26.10 -16.38 -3.65
CA TYR A 47 27.37 -15.66 -3.65
C TYR A 47 28.37 -16.26 -2.65
N GLY A 48 27.89 -16.62 -1.45
CA GLY A 48 28.70 -17.27 -0.41
C GLY A 48 28.45 -16.72 1.00
N PRO A 49 29.23 -17.18 2.00
CA PRO A 49 29.03 -16.84 3.41
C PRO A 49 29.31 -15.37 3.75
N GLU A 50 30.07 -14.66 2.90
CA GLU A 50 30.38 -13.22 3.07
C GLU A 50 29.12 -12.34 3.06
N THR A 51 28.04 -12.78 2.41
CA THR A 51 26.77 -12.04 2.34
C THR A 51 25.86 -12.28 3.54
N LYS A 52 26.22 -13.17 4.47
CA LYS A 52 25.36 -13.56 5.60
C LYS A 52 24.95 -12.36 6.46
N ALA A 53 25.90 -11.46 6.76
CA ALA A 53 25.62 -10.23 7.49
C ALA A 53 24.64 -9.30 6.74
N ILE A 54 24.70 -9.29 5.40
CA ILE A 54 23.81 -8.50 4.54
C ILE A 54 22.39 -9.10 4.57
N ARG A 55 22.28 -10.43 4.43
CA ARG A 55 21.00 -11.16 4.52
C ARG A 55 20.34 -10.98 5.88
N ASP A 56 21.10 -11.06 6.97
CA ASP A 56 20.60 -10.84 8.34
C ASP A 56 20.08 -9.40 8.51
N ARG A 57 20.78 -8.42 7.94
CA ARG A 57 20.34 -7.01 7.98
C ARG A 57 19.09 -6.79 7.14
N LEU A 58 19.03 -7.37 5.95
CA LEU A 58 17.84 -7.33 5.09
C LEU A 58 16.62 -7.94 5.80
N ARG A 59 16.80 -9.09 6.45
CA ARG A 59 15.73 -9.76 7.21
C ARG A 59 15.21 -8.89 8.36
N ARG A 60 16.11 -8.25 9.13
CA ARG A 60 15.71 -7.31 10.19
C ARG A 60 14.95 -6.11 9.64
N LEU A 61 15.42 -5.53 8.54
CA LEU A 61 14.76 -4.40 7.89
C LEU A 61 13.34 -4.79 7.46
N VAL A 62 13.17 -5.92 6.78
CA VAL A 62 11.84 -6.41 6.35
C VAL A 62 10.94 -6.69 7.56
N ALA A 63 11.47 -7.22 8.66
CA ALA A 63 10.70 -7.42 9.90
C ALA A 63 10.17 -6.10 10.46
N ILE A 64 11.04 -5.10 10.59
CA ILE A 64 10.68 -3.75 11.06
C ILE A 64 9.60 -3.16 10.16
N ARG A 65 9.74 -3.30 8.83
CA ARG A 65 8.76 -2.80 7.85
C ARG A 65 7.39 -3.43 8.02
N ILE A 66 7.33 -4.75 8.16
CA ILE A 66 6.06 -5.45 8.36
C ILE A 66 5.38 -4.94 9.64
N ASN A 67 6.16 -4.76 10.72
CA ASN A 67 5.63 -4.29 12.00
C ASN A 67 5.14 -2.84 11.95
N GLN A 68 5.80 -1.97 11.18
CA GLN A 68 5.38 -0.58 11.00
C GLN A 68 4.12 -0.45 10.12
N LEU A 69 4.01 -1.25 9.06
CA LEU A 69 2.91 -1.16 8.11
C LEU A 69 1.67 -1.96 8.56
N TRP A 70 1.86 -3.04 9.33
CA TRP A 70 0.78 -3.86 9.90
C TRP A 70 0.94 -4.07 11.42
N PRO A 71 0.87 -3.00 12.24
CA PRO A 71 1.11 -3.08 13.69
C PRO A 71 0.07 -3.92 14.45
N GLU A 72 -1.11 -4.11 13.87
CA GLU A 72 -2.19 -4.94 14.42
C GLU A 72 -1.92 -6.45 14.31
N GLU A 73 -1.06 -6.86 13.35
CA GLU A 73 -0.73 -8.26 13.13
C GLU A 73 0.46 -8.74 13.97
N CYS A 74 1.13 -7.83 14.69
CA CYS A 74 2.21 -8.14 15.63
C CYS A 74 1.65 -8.81 16.89
N SER A 75 2.31 -9.91 17.30
CA SER A 75 2.01 -10.55 18.58
C SER A 75 2.35 -9.59 19.74
N PRO A 76 1.57 -9.55 20.84
CA PRO A 76 1.82 -8.65 21.97
C PRO A 76 3.23 -8.73 22.58
N SER A 77 3.96 -9.84 22.35
CA SER A 77 5.33 -10.04 22.83
C SER A 77 6.41 -9.28 22.06
N GLU A 78 6.16 -8.81 20.84
CA GLU A 78 7.14 -8.05 20.02
C GLU A 78 6.99 -6.52 20.17
N LYS A 79 5.94 -6.04 20.83
CA LYS A 79 5.68 -4.60 21.04
C LYS A 79 6.62 -3.91 22.02
N LEU A 80 7.51 -4.64 22.69
CA LEU A 80 8.34 -4.12 23.79
C LEU A 80 9.65 -3.45 23.35
N GLU A 81 10.06 -3.48 22.07
CA GLU A 81 11.39 -2.98 21.66
C GLU A 81 11.42 -1.85 20.63
N THR A 82 10.29 -1.46 20.04
CA THR A 82 10.28 -0.35 19.06
C THR A 82 9.53 0.86 19.61
N PRO A 83 10.21 2.02 19.79
CA PRO A 83 9.55 3.30 19.94
C PRO A 83 8.55 3.48 18.79
N GLU A 84 7.37 3.99 19.11
CA GLU A 84 6.31 4.36 18.16
C GLU A 84 6.80 5.48 17.22
N GLU A 85 7.70 5.17 16.30
CA GLU A 85 8.11 6.09 15.24
C GLU A 85 7.04 6.01 14.17
N LYS A 86 6.15 7.00 14.20
CA LYS A 86 5.04 7.19 13.29
C LYS A 86 5.50 6.98 11.85
N VAL A 87 4.68 6.26 11.08
CA VAL A 87 4.74 6.20 9.62
C VAL A 87 4.58 7.62 9.09
N GLY A 88 5.72 8.31 8.97
CA GLY A 88 5.85 9.69 8.54
C GLY A 88 7.07 9.83 7.65
N VAL A 89 7.27 11.02 7.10
CA VAL A 89 8.39 11.31 6.19
C VAL A 89 9.74 10.90 6.80
N GLU A 90 9.89 10.98 8.13
CA GLU A 90 11.11 10.59 8.85
C GLU A 90 11.39 9.08 8.81
N GLY A 91 10.38 8.22 9.01
CA GLY A 91 10.53 6.76 8.90
C GLY A 91 10.91 6.33 7.48
N VAL A 92 10.37 7.01 6.45
CA VAL A 92 10.68 6.74 5.04
C VAL A 92 12.11 7.13 4.67
N VAL A 93 12.65 8.18 5.31
CA VAL A 93 14.06 8.59 5.17
C VAL A 93 14.99 7.64 5.90
N ALA A 94 14.62 7.20 7.11
CA ALA A 94 15.38 6.21 7.88
C ALA A 94 15.50 4.88 7.13
N GLU A 95 14.42 4.41 6.51
CA GLU A 95 14.43 3.21 5.67
C GLU A 95 15.23 3.39 4.37
N GLY A 96 15.18 4.59 3.78
CA GLY A 96 16.02 4.92 2.62
C GLY A 96 17.49 4.73 2.95
N LYS A 97 17.93 5.24 4.11
CA LYS A 97 19.29 5.06 4.62
C LYS A 97 19.66 3.61 4.86
N GLU A 98 18.78 2.81 5.46
CA GLU A 98 19.07 1.37 5.66
C GLU A 98 19.17 0.60 4.34
N GLY A 99 18.37 0.97 3.34
CA GLY A 99 18.49 0.45 1.97
C GLY A 99 19.83 0.81 1.31
N GLU A 100 20.27 2.07 1.44
CA GLU A 100 21.57 2.55 0.95
C GLU A 100 22.73 1.80 1.62
N ILE A 101 22.66 1.56 2.93
CA ILE A 101 23.69 0.82 3.67
C ILE A 101 23.82 -0.63 3.16
N ILE A 102 22.68 -1.28 2.84
CA ILE A 102 22.67 -2.62 2.25
C ILE A 102 23.26 -2.59 0.84
N GLU A 103 22.91 -1.59 0.02
CA GLU A 103 23.47 -1.41 -1.32
C GLU A 103 25.00 -1.22 -1.26
N ASP A 104 25.49 -0.36 -0.37
CA ASP A 104 26.91 -0.13 -0.15
C ASP A 104 27.63 -1.38 0.35
N ALA A 105 27.00 -2.17 1.22
CA ALA A 105 27.55 -3.45 1.66
C ALA A 105 27.69 -4.43 0.49
N ILE A 106 26.71 -4.47 -0.43
CA ILE A 106 26.78 -5.29 -1.64
C ILE A 106 27.88 -4.77 -2.59
N ARG A 107 28.05 -3.46 -2.74
CA ARG A 107 29.13 -2.86 -3.56
C ARG A 107 30.52 -3.17 -3.01
N LYS A 108 30.67 -3.28 -1.68
CA LYS A 108 31.94 -3.60 -1.01
C LYS A 108 32.33 -5.08 -1.06
N LEU A 109 31.44 -5.96 -1.53
CA LEU A 109 31.79 -7.36 -1.79
C LEU A 109 32.93 -7.42 -2.83
N SER A 110 33.93 -8.26 -2.58
CA SER A 110 35.10 -8.44 -3.46
C SER A 110 34.91 -9.69 -4.32
N PRO A 111 34.37 -9.59 -5.54
CA PRO A 111 34.12 -10.76 -6.38
C PRO A 111 35.45 -11.40 -6.77
N GLN A 112 35.62 -12.67 -6.41
CA GLN A 112 36.80 -13.45 -6.77
C GLN A 112 36.64 -14.13 -8.14
N ASN A 113 35.39 -14.38 -8.57
CA ASN A 113 35.06 -15.05 -9.83
C ASN A 113 34.06 -14.26 -10.68
N GLU A 114 34.00 -14.55 -11.98
CA GLU A 114 33.05 -13.91 -12.92
C GLU A 114 31.59 -14.17 -12.54
N ALA A 115 31.28 -15.37 -12.05
CA ALA A 115 29.95 -15.70 -11.50
C ALA A 115 29.58 -14.85 -10.28
N GLN A 116 30.54 -14.55 -9.39
CA GLN A 116 30.31 -13.67 -8.24
C GLN A 116 30.08 -12.22 -8.68
N ARG A 117 30.78 -11.76 -9.72
CA ARG A 117 30.56 -10.43 -10.31
C ARG A 117 29.16 -10.31 -10.91
N GLU A 118 28.66 -11.36 -11.54
CA GLU A 118 27.28 -11.42 -12.03
C GLU A 118 26.25 -11.43 -10.89
N PHE A 119 26.48 -12.19 -9.82
CA PHE A 119 25.59 -12.18 -8.66
C PHE A 119 25.55 -10.82 -7.97
N GLN A 120 26.70 -10.15 -7.84
CA GLN A 120 26.77 -8.78 -7.31
C GLN A 120 25.97 -7.79 -8.16
N SER A 121 26.11 -7.84 -9.49
CA SER A 121 25.39 -6.93 -10.39
C SER A 121 23.87 -7.15 -10.36
N ARG A 122 23.44 -8.42 -10.35
CA ARG A 122 22.03 -8.80 -10.20
C ARG A 122 21.46 -8.39 -8.83
N ALA A 123 22.22 -8.58 -7.75
CA ALA A 123 21.80 -8.15 -6.41
C ALA A 123 21.58 -6.63 -6.34
N LEU A 124 22.48 -5.84 -6.93
CA LEU A 124 22.32 -4.39 -7.03
C LEU A 124 21.11 -4.00 -7.90
N GLN A 125 20.77 -4.77 -8.92
CA GLN A 125 19.56 -4.54 -9.72
C GLN A 125 18.29 -4.76 -8.88
N PHE A 126 18.19 -5.88 -8.16
CA PHE A 126 17.05 -6.12 -7.28
C PHE A 126 16.91 -5.07 -6.17
N MET A 127 18.03 -4.58 -5.62
CA MET A 127 18.01 -3.47 -4.65
C MET A 127 17.45 -2.18 -5.25
N ARG A 128 17.85 -1.83 -6.47
CA ARG A 128 17.29 -0.67 -7.18
C ARG A 128 15.80 -0.83 -7.47
N ASP A 129 15.38 -2.02 -7.89
CA ASP A 129 13.97 -2.31 -8.17
C ASP A 129 13.11 -2.24 -6.89
N LEU A 130 13.64 -2.70 -5.76
CA LEU A 130 13.02 -2.54 -4.44
C LEU A 130 12.92 -1.07 -4.04
N ALA A 131 13.99 -0.29 -4.22
CA ALA A 131 13.99 1.14 -3.92
C ALA A 131 12.98 1.91 -4.79
N GLY A 132 12.89 1.57 -6.08
CA GLY A 132 11.94 2.16 -7.02
C GLY A 132 10.49 1.82 -6.68
N THR A 133 10.21 0.54 -6.37
CA THR A 133 8.86 0.10 -5.96
C THR A 133 8.43 0.78 -4.67
N ARG A 134 9.33 0.90 -3.69
CA ARG A 134 9.09 1.63 -2.44
C ARG A 134 8.73 3.09 -2.69
N TRP A 135 9.48 3.77 -3.56
CA TRP A 135 9.21 5.17 -3.88
C TRP A 135 7.86 5.35 -4.58
N LEU A 136 7.51 4.45 -5.51
CA LEU A 136 6.20 4.46 -6.17
C LEU A 136 5.05 4.30 -5.16
N LEU A 137 5.15 3.33 -4.25
CA LEU A 137 4.14 3.12 -3.20
C LEU A 137 3.98 4.37 -2.31
N PHE A 138 5.07 5.08 -2.03
CA PHE A 138 5.04 6.30 -1.22
C PHE A 138 4.46 7.51 -1.97
N VAL A 139 4.91 7.75 -3.21
CA VAL A 139 4.41 8.85 -4.05
C VAL A 139 2.92 8.69 -4.36
N GLU A 140 2.45 7.45 -4.57
CA GLU A 140 1.03 7.17 -4.77
C GLU A 140 0.23 7.42 -3.48
N ALA A 141 0.75 6.99 -2.32
CA ALA A 141 0.14 7.30 -1.02
C ALA A 141 0.09 8.81 -0.70
N LEU A 142 0.98 9.61 -1.31
CA LEU A 142 1.01 11.08 -1.24
C LEU A 142 0.07 11.78 -2.22
N ASN A 143 -0.52 11.07 -3.17
CA ASN A 143 -1.57 11.57 -4.05
C ASN A 143 -2.95 10.97 -3.70
N PRO A 144 -3.41 11.03 -2.43
CA PRO A 144 -4.77 10.60 -2.12
C PRO A 144 -5.72 11.46 -2.95
N MET A 145 -6.78 10.83 -3.48
CA MET A 145 -7.82 11.54 -4.21
C MET A 145 -8.16 12.88 -3.54
N PRO A 146 -8.25 13.99 -4.30
CA PRO A 146 -8.56 15.28 -3.72
C PRO A 146 -9.87 15.20 -2.95
N LYS A 147 -9.79 15.24 -1.60
CA LYS A 147 -10.94 15.34 -0.69
C LYS A 147 -12.05 16.30 -1.16
N PRO A 148 -11.77 17.49 -1.74
CA PRO A 148 -12.82 18.35 -2.29
C PRO A 148 -13.75 17.67 -3.31
N PHE A 149 -13.26 16.68 -4.07
CA PHE A 149 -14.06 16.02 -5.09
C PHE A 149 -15.18 15.14 -4.48
N ILE A 150 -14.89 14.44 -3.38
CA ILE A 150 -15.90 13.71 -2.60
C ILE A 150 -16.91 14.69 -1.99
N VAL A 151 -16.45 15.83 -1.47
CA VAL A 151 -17.33 16.87 -0.90
C VAL A 151 -18.33 17.38 -1.94
N VAL A 152 -17.87 17.69 -3.16
CA VAL A 152 -18.73 18.13 -4.26
C VAL A 152 -19.73 17.03 -4.65
N LEU A 153 -19.31 15.77 -4.71
CA LEU A 153 -20.19 14.65 -5.01
C LEU A 153 -21.30 14.50 -3.96
N VAL A 154 -20.95 14.51 -2.67
CA VAL A 154 -21.91 14.43 -1.56
C VAL A 154 -22.89 15.61 -1.62
N PHE A 155 -22.39 16.81 -1.89
CA PHE A 155 -23.21 18.00 -2.04
C PHE A 155 -24.25 17.85 -3.16
N TRP A 156 -23.84 17.36 -4.34
CA TRP A 156 -24.76 17.14 -5.46
C TRP A 156 -25.77 16.02 -5.19
N LEU A 157 -25.34 14.97 -4.48
CA LEU A 157 -26.23 13.91 -4.05
C LEU A 157 -27.31 14.47 -3.11
N CYS A 158 -26.93 15.29 -2.12
CA CYS A 158 -27.88 15.94 -1.22
C CYS A 158 -28.90 16.78 -1.99
N LEU A 159 -28.47 17.54 -3.01
CA LEU A 159 -29.36 18.33 -3.87
C LEU A 159 -30.33 17.44 -4.67
N LEU A 160 -29.89 16.28 -5.18
CA LEU A 160 -30.75 15.33 -5.86
C LEU A 160 -31.82 14.75 -4.92
N PHE A 161 -31.41 14.29 -3.74
CA PHE A 161 -32.33 13.74 -2.74
C PHE A 161 -33.33 14.80 -2.24
N ALA A 162 -32.87 16.01 -1.96
CA ALA A 162 -33.75 17.12 -1.57
C ALA A 162 -34.73 17.48 -2.70
N GLY A 163 -34.25 17.52 -3.94
CA GLY A 163 -35.07 17.77 -5.12
C GLY A 163 -36.17 16.73 -5.29
N PHE A 164 -35.83 15.44 -5.30
CA PHE A 164 -36.84 14.37 -5.42
C PHE A 164 -37.75 14.30 -4.19
N GLY A 165 -37.23 14.58 -2.99
CA GLY A 165 -38.01 14.60 -1.75
C GLY A 165 -39.05 15.73 -1.69
N LEU A 166 -38.77 16.88 -2.30
CA LEU A 166 -39.69 18.01 -2.38
C LEU A 166 -40.88 17.73 -3.31
N TYR A 167 -40.66 17.00 -4.40
CA TYR A 167 -41.71 16.62 -5.36
C TYR A 167 -42.43 15.31 -5.01
N ALA A 168 -41.93 14.57 -4.02
CA ALA A 168 -42.52 13.30 -3.62
C ALA A 168 -43.78 13.48 -2.76
N PRO A 169 -44.89 12.76 -3.07
CA PRO A 169 -45.99 12.65 -2.12
C PRO A 169 -45.49 11.99 -0.83
N ARG A 170 -45.97 12.46 0.32
CA ARG A 170 -45.61 11.94 1.66
C ARG A 170 -46.10 10.51 1.87
N ASN A 171 -45.44 9.55 1.23
CA ASN A 171 -45.73 8.12 1.28
C ASN A 171 -44.54 7.37 1.90
N ALA A 172 -44.82 6.43 2.81
CA ALA A 172 -43.79 5.66 3.51
C ALA A 172 -42.85 4.91 2.56
N THR A 173 -43.35 4.39 1.44
CA THR A 173 -42.55 3.72 0.40
C THR A 173 -41.45 4.61 -0.17
N VAL A 174 -41.75 5.90 -0.35
CA VAL A 174 -40.78 6.85 -0.90
C VAL A 174 -39.69 7.13 0.13
N SER A 175 -40.06 7.35 1.40
CA SER A 175 -39.08 7.51 2.49
C SER A 175 -38.16 6.28 2.64
N VAL A 176 -38.71 5.06 2.55
CA VAL A 176 -37.91 3.83 2.60
C VAL A 176 -36.95 3.73 1.41
N SER A 177 -37.42 4.04 0.19
CA SER A 177 -36.55 4.03 -1.00
C SER A 177 -35.39 5.02 -0.87
N PHE A 178 -35.64 6.24 -0.36
CA PHE A 178 -34.60 7.22 -0.11
C PHE A 178 -33.59 6.77 0.94
N LEU A 179 -34.05 6.16 2.03
CA LEU A 179 -33.15 5.59 3.03
C LEU A 179 -32.26 4.50 2.44
N LEU A 180 -32.84 3.59 1.64
CA LEU A 180 -32.09 2.52 0.98
C LEU A 180 -31.02 3.09 0.03
N CYS A 181 -31.37 4.10 -0.77
CA CYS A 181 -30.42 4.76 -1.66
C CYS A 181 -29.34 5.54 -0.89
N ALA A 182 -29.69 6.19 0.21
CA ALA A 182 -28.73 6.90 1.06
C ALA A 182 -27.71 5.93 1.69
N VAL A 183 -28.18 4.78 2.20
CA VAL A 183 -27.30 3.72 2.72
C VAL A 183 -26.39 3.17 1.63
N ALA A 184 -26.93 2.89 0.44
CA ALA A 184 -26.14 2.38 -0.69
C ALA A 184 -25.03 3.35 -1.10
N VAL A 185 -25.34 4.65 -1.25
CA VAL A 185 -24.32 5.63 -1.64
C VAL A 185 -23.33 5.93 -0.51
N SER A 186 -23.79 5.99 0.74
CA SER A 186 -22.89 6.10 1.90
C SER A 186 -21.91 4.93 1.96
N SER A 187 -22.39 3.71 1.69
CA SER A 187 -21.54 2.51 1.65
C SER A 187 -20.52 2.56 0.52
N ALA A 188 -20.92 3.04 -0.66
CA ALA A 188 -20.01 3.21 -1.79
C ALA A 188 -18.91 4.25 -1.51
N ILE A 189 -19.27 5.41 -0.94
CA ILE A 189 -18.30 6.45 -0.57
C ILE A 189 -17.36 5.96 0.53
N PHE A 190 -17.89 5.22 1.50
CA PHE A 190 -17.08 4.58 2.54
C PHE A 190 -16.04 3.63 1.92
N LEU A 191 -16.46 2.74 1.01
CA LEU A 191 -15.55 1.83 0.30
C LEU A 191 -14.50 2.59 -0.52
N ILE A 192 -14.86 3.69 -1.19
CA ILE A 192 -13.90 4.52 -1.93
C ILE A 192 -12.84 5.11 -0.99
N MET A 193 -13.25 5.63 0.17
CA MET A 193 -12.32 6.20 1.14
C MET A 193 -11.38 5.16 1.72
N GLU A 194 -11.92 4.00 2.08
CA GLU A 194 -11.17 2.84 2.56
C GLU A 194 -10.15 2.36 1.54
N MET A 195 -10.54 2.19 0.28
CA MET A 195 -9.62 1.76 -0.78
C MET A 195 -8.53 2.79 -1.09
N ASN A 196 -8.81 4.09 -0.90
CA ASN A 196 -7.83 5.16 -1.06
C ASN A 196 -6.79 5.18 0.09
N GLN A 197 -7.05 4.48 1.19
CA GLN A 197 -6.12 4.27 2.30
C GLN A 197 -5.60 2.82 2.26
N ALA A 198 -4.79 2.44 1.27
CA ALA A 198 -4.38 1.04 1.08
C ALA A 198 -3.69 0.37 2.29
N PHE A 199 -3.13 1.15 3.22
CA PHE A 199 -2.42 0.67 4.42
C PHE A 199 -3.14 1.02 5.75
N GLU A 200 -4.21 1.81 5.72
CA GLU A 200 -4.99 2.23 6.90
C GLU A 200 -6.48 1.91 6.70
N GLY A 201 -7.26 1.71 7.76
CA GLY A 201 -8.70 1.39 7.63
C GLY A 201 -9.02 -0.12 7.73
N LEU A 202 -10.23 -0.53 7.39
CA LEU A 202 -10.73 -1.91 7.41
C LEU A 202 -10.25 -2.75 6.21
N ILE A 203 -10.12 -2.15 5.01
CA ILE A 203 -9.66 -2.85 3.80
C ILE A 203 -8.20 -2.54 3.55
N LYS A 204 -7.30 -3.40 4.07
CA LYS A 204 -5.85 -3.24 3.94
C LYS A 204 -5.28 -4.17 2.87
N VAL A 205 -4.18 -3.75 2.25
CA VAL A 205 -3.33 -4.65 1.47
C VAL A 205 -2.80 -5.76 2.39
N SER A 206 -2.75 -6.99 1.90
CA SER A 206 -2.30 -8.13 2.71
C SER A 206 -0.79 -8.07 2.97
N SER A 207 -0.37 -8.30 4.22
CA SER A 207 1.02 -8.51 4.62
C SER A 207 1.59 -9.87 4.15
N GLY A 208 0.71 -10.79 3.73
CA GLY A 208 1.01 -12.20 3.46
C GLY A 208 2.22 -12.43 2.55
N PRO A 209 2.34 -11.75 1.39
CA PRO A 209 3.49 -11.91 0.50
C PRO A 209 4.83 -11.56 1.17
N LEU A 210 4.89 -10.44 1.89
CA LEU A 210 6.12 -9.99 2.57
C LEU A 210 6.47 -10.90 3.76
N ARG A 211 5.46 -11.35 4.51
CA ARG A 211 5.65 -12.27 5.63
C ARG A 211 6.09 -13.65 5.15
N TYR A 212 5.55 -14.12 4.03
CA TYR A 212 6.02 -15.32 3.36
C TYR A 212 7.46 -15.18 2.88
N ALA A 213 7.81 -14.03 2.27
CA ALA A 213 9.19 -13.72 1.92
C ALA A 213 10.10 -13.77 3.15
N LEU A 214 9.71 -13.14 4.27
CA LEU A 214 10.49 -13.12 5.50
C LEU A 214 10.71 -14.51 6.11
N LEU A 215 9.74 -15.41 6.02
CA LEU A 215 9.90 -16.81 6.43
C LEU A 215 10.90 -17.56 5.54
N ARG A 216 11.01 -17.17 4.27
CA ARG A 216 11.94 -17.76 3.29
C ARG A 216 13.35 -17.16 3.39
N LEU A 217 13.48 -15.90 3.81
CA LEU A 217 14.77 -15.22 4.01
C LEU A 217 15.64 -15.99 5.01
N GLY A 218 16.78 -16.50 4.57
CA GLY A 218 17.72 -17.24 5.43
C GLY A 218 17.61 -18.78 5.37
N GLN A 219 16.71 -19.32 4.54
CA GLN A 219 16.84 -20.69 4.02
C GLN A 219 17.92 -20.76 2.94
#